data_AF-A0A176Z0B2-F1
#
_entry.id   AF-A0A176Z0B2-F1
#
_cell.length_a   1.000
_cell.length_b   1.000
_cell.length_c   1.000
_cell.angle_alpha   90.00
_cell.angle_beta   90.00
_cell.angle_gamma   90.00
#
_symmetry.space_group_name_H-M   'P 1'
#
loop_
_entity.id
_entity.type
_entity.pdbx_description
1 polymer ?
#
loop_
_entity_poly.entity_id
_entity_poly.type
_entity_poly.pdbx_seq_one_letter_code
_entity_poly.pdbx_strand_id
1 'polypeptide(L)'
;MQLNLFPGGATRHLHGTPLLFQSAVHGTMHFVGGENSALRAWSIAADGTSTYLAGSNEIASPQSPRPPGGMPGWSITLAANNGADGIIVAMVPYQDSNMMLSFGRFLVYDAQNFATNPDGSKRLQVIWDSENWGPEHAFRHPKFNRPIVWNGRIYRPTYDGRIDVYGLTS
;
A
#
# COMPACT_ATOMS: atom_id res chain seq x y z
N MET A 1 -14.29 -8.73 25.26
CA MET A 1 -13.61 -8.27 24.03
C MET A 1 -14.68 -8.09 22.97
N GLN A 2 -14.86 -6.88 22.43
CA GLN A 2 -15.87 -6.62 21.41
C GLN A 2 -15.33 -7.07 20.04
N LEU A 3 -15.99 -8.04 19.41
CA LEU A 3 -15.55 -8.60 18.12
C LEU A 3 -15.63 -7.58 16.97
N ASN A 4 -16.56 -6.62 17.07
CA ASN A 4 -16.82 -5.60 16.05
C ASN A 4 -16.51 -4.20 16.60
N LEU A 5 -15.22 -3.87 16.71
CA LEU A 5 -14.77 -2.51 16.91
C LEU A 5 -14.50 -1.87 15.55
N PHE A 6 -15.10 -0.71 15.28
CA PHE A 6 -14.87 0.07 14.06
C PHE A 6 -14.17 1.38 14.43
N PRO A 7 -12.83 1.43 14.48
CA PRO A 7 -12.11 2.65 14.82
C PRO A 7 -12.40 3.75 13.80
N GLY A 8 -13.10 4.80 14.24
CA GLY A 8 -13.57 5.89 13.38
C GLY A 8 -14.82 5.55 12.56
N GLY A 9 -15.61 4.55 12.97
CA GLY A 9 -16.88 4.18 12.32
C GLY A 9 -16.73 3.48 10.97
N ALA A 10 -15.52 3.03 10.60
CA ALA A 10 -15.24 2.37 9.33
C ALA A 10 -14.59 1.00 9.51
N THR A 11 -14.79 0.14 8.50
CA THR A 11 -14.12 -1.15 8.38
C THR A 11 -12.63 -0.97 8.05
N ARG A 12 -11.81 -1.95 8.43
CA ARG A 12 -10.36 -1.99 8.17
C ARG A 12 -9.93 -3.38 7.70
N HIS A 13 -10.76 -4.03 6.89
CA HIS A 13 -10.47 -5.38 6.44
C HIS A 13 -9.21 -5.41 5.58
N LEU A 14 -8.46 -6.50 5.71
CA LEU A 14 -7.30 -6.76 4.86
C LEU A 14 -7.78 -7.38 3.55
N HIS A 15 -7.35 -6.78 2.45
CA HIS A 15 -7.69 -7.22 1.09
C HIS A 15 -6.50 -7.84 0.35
N GLY A 16 -5.38 -7.95 1.05
CA GLY A 16 -4.17 -8.59 0.61
C GLY A 16 -3.45 -9.19 1.81
N THR A 17 -2.50 -10.07 1.52
CA THR A 17 -1.63 -10.66 2.54
C THR A 17 -0.63 -9.60 3.04
N PRO A 18 -0.39 -9.49 4.35
CA PRO A 18 0.74 -8.73 4.88
C PRO A 18 2.06 -9.13 4.20
N LEU A 19 2.96 -8.15 4.02
CA LEU A 19 4.29 -8.40 3.49
C LEU A 19 5.27 -8.57 4.65
N LEU A 20 6.22 -9.49 4.54
CA LEU A 20 7.33 -9.66 5.48
C LEU A 20 8.62 -9.20 4.79
N PHE A 21 9.45 -8.42 5.48
CA PHE A 21 10.72 -7.93 4.95
C PHE A 21 11.83 -8.07 5.99
N GLN A 22 12.94 -8.70 5.60
CA GLN A 22 14.16 -8.68 6.41
C GLN A 22 14.99 -7.46 6.04
N SER A 23 14.78 -6.33 6.73
CA SER A 23 15.55 -5.11 6.52
C SER A 23 16.88 -5.16 7.27
N ALA A 24 17.95 -4.68 6.63
CA ALA A 24 19.23 -4.47 7.29
C ALA A 24 19.18 -3.33 8.34
N VAL A 25 18.20 -2.42 8.23
CA VAL A 25 18.07 -1.22 9.08
C VAL A 25 17.16 -1.50 10.29
N HIS A 26 16.03 -2.16 10.07
CA HIS A 26 14.99 -2.33 11.11
C HIS A 26 14.79 -3.79 11.57
N GLY A 27 15.59 -4.73 11.05
CA GLY A 27 15.40 -6.16 11.28
C GLY A 27 14.19 -6.72 10.55
N THR A 28 13.54 -7.73 11.13
CA THR A 28 12.32 -8.32 10.55
C THR A 28 11.17 -7.32 10.68
N MET A 29 10.53 -7.01 9.56
CA MET A 29 9.41 -6.08 9.47
C MET A 29 8.18 -6.75 8.86
N HIS A 30 7.00 -6.24 9.18
CA HIS A 30 5.80 -6.50 8.39
C HIS A 30 5.05 -5.23 7.99
N PHE A 31 4.36 -5.32 6.86
CA PHE A 31 3.54 -4.25 6.31
C PHE A 31 2.10 -4.69 6.13
N VAL A 32 1.17 -3.83 6.52
CA VAL A 32 -0.27 -4.12 6.49
C VAL A 32 -1.03 -2.87 6.05
N GLY A 33 -1.90 -3.03 5.06
CA GLY A 33 -2.78 -1.97 4.57
C GLY A 33 -4.22 -2.44 4.52
N GLY A 34 -5.04 -1.94 5.44
CA GLY A 34 -6.48 -2.20 5.45
C GLY A 34 -7.27 -1.13 4.69
N GLU A 35 -8.54 -1.42 4.42
CA GLU A 35 -9.50 -0.41 3.97
C GLU A 35 -9.48 0.85 4.84
N ASN A 36 -9.79 2.00 4.25
CA ASN A 36 -10.01 3.26 4.97
C ASN A 36 -8.85 3.65 5.92
N SER A 37 -7.65 3.11 5.67
CA SER A 37 -6.49 3.26 6.54
C SER A 37 -5.21 3.43 5.75
N ALA A 38 -4.20 3.97 6.42
CA ALA A 38 -2.84 4.02 5.92
C ALA A 38 -2.26 2.61 5.78
N LEU A 39 -1.37 2.43 4.82
CA LEU A 39 -0.37 1.36 4.87
C LEU A 39 0.52 1.62 6.08
N ARG A 40 0.85 0.58 6.83
CA ARG A 40 1.63 0.70 8.06
C ARG A 40 2.76 -0.31 8.06
N ALA A 41 3.85 0.07 8.72
CA ALA A 41 5.04 -0.72 8.92
C ALA A 41 5.27 -0.94 10.41
N TRP A 42 5.69 -2.15 10.76
CA TRP A 42 6.08 -2.53 12.11
C TRP A 42 7.34 -3.41 12.06
N SER A 43 8.19 -3.33 13.08
CA SER A 43 9.20 -4.36 13.33
C SER A 43 8.58 -5.52 14.09
N ILE A 44 9.17 -6.71 13.96
CA ILE A 44 8.80 -7.93 14.68
C ILE A 44 10.04 -8.39 15.45
N ALA A 45 9.93 -8.47 16.77
CA ALA A 45 10.96 -9.06 17.62
C ALA A 45 10.91 -10.61 17.56
N ALA A 46 11.96 -11.28 18.04
CA ALA A 46 12.06 -12.74 18.00
C ALA A 46 10.94 -13.46 18.78
N ASP A 47 10.30 -12.78 19.73
CA ASP A 47 9.15 -13.27 20.51
C ASP A 47 7.79 -13.04 19.80
N GLY A 48 7.81 -12.44 18.60
CA GLY A 48 6.60 -12.10 17.83
C GLY A 48 5.98 -10.74 18.17
N THR A 49 6.58 -9.97 19.07
CA THR A 49 6.06 -8.63 19.43
C THR A 49 6.23 -7.65 18.27
N SER A 50 5.12 -7.03 17.84
CA SER A 50 5.12 -5.99 16.80
C SER A 50 5.27 -4.59 17.40
N THR A 51 6.23 -3.79 16.90
CA THR A 51 6.40 -2.38 17.27
C THR A 51 6.13 -1.49 16.07
N TYR A 52 5.25 -0.49 16.20
CA TYR A 52 4.93 0.43 15.11
C TYR A 52 6.15 1.26 14.72
N LEU A 53 6.41 1.34 13.42
CA LEU A 53 7.54 2.10 12.87
C LEU A 53 7.06 3.32 12.10
N ALA A 54 6.14 3.16 11.14
CA ALA A 54 5.72 4.22 10.24
C ALA A 54 4.36 3.92 9.59
N GLY A 55 3.72 4.97 9.05
CA GLY A 55 2.48 4.87 8.28
C GLY A 55 2.54 5.71 7.00
N SER A 56 1.80 5.32 5.96
CA SER A 56 1.59 6.19 4.80
C SER A 56 0.70 7.38 5.17
N ASN A 57 0.86 8.49 4.44
CA ASN A 57 -0.10 9.59 4.51
C ASN A 57 -1.30 9.33 3.59
N GLU A 58 -1.09 8.51 2.55
CA GLU A 58 -2.11 8.05 1.64
C GLU A 58 -3.00 7.02 2.34
N ILE A 59 -4.28 7.03 2.01
CA ILE A 59 -5.30 6.14 2.58
C ILE A 59 -6.00 5.43 1.43
N ALA A 60 -6.33 4.15 1.60
CA ALA A 60 -7.19 3.43 0.65
C ALA A 60 -8.64 3.93 0.70
N SER A 61 -9.29 4.02 -0.46
CA SER A 61 -10.68 4.48 -0.61
C SER A 61 -10.95 5.88 0.01
N PRO A 62 -10.08 6.88 -0.18
CA PRO A 62 -10.20 8.17 0.52
C PRO A 62 -11.45 8.97 0.10
N GLN A 63 -12.05 8.66 -1.06
CA GLN A 63 -13.24 9.32 -1.59
C GLN A 63 -14.53 8.53 -1.30
N SER A 64 -14.44 7.36 -0.66
CA SER A 64 -15.65 6.70 -0.15
C SER A 64 -16.19 7.46 1.06
N PRO A 65 -17.53 7.61 1.18
CA PRO A 65 -18.14 8.24 2.34
C PRO A 65 -17.67 7.58 3.65
N ARG A 66 -17.07 8.31 4.58
CA ARG A 66 -16.72 7.76 5.89
C ARG A 66 -17.77 8.18 6.92
N PRO A 67 -18.54 7.29 7.56
CA PRO A 67 -19.09 5.99 7.12
C PRO A 67 -20.21 6.16 6.06
N PRO A 68 -20.51 5.16 5.18
CA PRO A 68 -19.94 3.81 5.05
C PRO A 68 -18.68 3.73 4.16
N GLY A 69 -17.52 3.36 4.73
CA GLY A 69 -16.22 3.37 4.04
C GLY A 69 -16.12 2.48 2.79
N GLY A 70 -14.98 2.52 2.10
CA GLY A 70 -14.81 1.82 0.82
C GLY A 70 -13.89 0.60 0.86
N MET A 71 -14.21 -0.40 0.04
CA MET A 71 -13.41 -1.61 -0.18
C MET A 71 -12.96 -1.69 -1.65
N PRO A 72 -11.89 -2.41 -2.03
CA PRO A 72 -10.94 -3.09 -1.17
C PRO A 72 -9.99 -2.11 -0.45
N GLY A 73 -9.20 -2.65 0.47
CA GLY A 73 -8.02 -1.99 1.01
C GLY A 73 -6.84 -2.01 0.05
N TRP A 74 -5.65 -2.27 0.58
CA TRP A 74 -4.41 -2.19 -0.18
C TRP A 74 -4.09 -3.49 -0.91
N SER A 75 -3.61 -3.37 -2.14
CA SER A 75 -3.00 -4.47 -2.89
C SER A 75 -1.51 -4.18 -3.06
N ILE A 76 -0.66 -4.93 -2.36
CA ILE A 76 0.76 -4.60 -2.18
C ILE A 76 1.69 -5.74 -2.55
N THR A 77 2.89 -5.39 -3.01
CA THR A 77 4.00 -6.31 -3.29
C THR A 77 5.32 -5.69 -2.82
N LEU A 78 6.18 -6.51 -2.22
CA LEU A 78 7.54 -6.15 -1.83
C LEU A 78 8.52 -6.59 -2.92
N ALA A 79 9.47 -5.73 -3.25
CA ALA A 79 10.69 -6.11 -3.94
C ALA A 79 11.87 -5.62 -3.13
N ALA A 80 12.89 -6.46 -2.94
CA ALA A 80 14.03 -6.12 -2.11
C ALA A 80 15.32 -6.75 -2.63
N ASN A 81 16.44 -6.13 -2.28
CA ASN A 81 17.78 -6.56 -2.58
C ASN A 81 18.47 -7.01 -1.29
N ASN A 82 18.28 -8.28 -0.90
CA ASN A 82 18.91 -8.90 0.28
C ASN A 82 18.82 -8.06 1.58
N GLY A 83 17.74 -7.30 1.76
CA GLY A 83 17.55 -6.45 2.94
C GLY A 83 18.27 -5.10 2.92
N ALA A 84 19.15 -4.86 1.94
CA ALA A 84 19.86 -3.59 1.80
C ALA A 84 18.93 -2.49 1.27
N ASP A 85 18.15 -2.81 0.24
CA ASP A 85 17.17 -1.91 -0.37
C ASP A 85 15.83 -2.62 -0.50
N GLY A 86 14.73 -1.88 -0.39
CA GLY A 86 13.38 -2.43 -0.55
C GLY A 86 12.38 -1.39 -1.00
N ILE A 87 11.49 -1.79 -1.90
CA ILE A 87 10.33 -0.99 -2.30
C ILE A 87 9.04 -1.75 -2.07
N ILE A 88 8.00 -1.02 -1.66
CA ILE A 88 6.63 -1.52 -1.66
C ILE A 88 5.91 -0.87 -2.81
N VAL A 89 5.40 -1.72 -3.70
CA VAL A 89 4.53 -1.29 -4.78
C VAL A 89 3.09 -1.52 -4.35
N ALA A 90 2.26 -0.49 -4.41
CA ALA A 90 0.89 -0.50 -3.91
C ALA A 90 -0.11 -0.02 -4.97
N MET A 91 -1.25 -0.72 -5.06
CA MET A 91 -2.46 -0.24 -5.73
C MET A 91 -3.56 -0.04 -4.69
N VAL A 92 -4.21 1.11 -4.73
CA VAL A 92 -5.40 1.42 -3.90
C VAL A 92 -6.51 2.00 -4.76
N PRO A 93 -7.80 1.77 -4.44
CA PRO A 93 -8.90 2.45 -5.11
C PRO A 93 -9.15 3.84 -4.50
N TYR A 94 -9.79 4.72 -5.26
CA TYR A 94 -10.26 6.00 -4.71
C TYR A 94 -11.60 5.89 -3.97
N GLN A 95 -12.51 5.06 -4.48
CA GLN A 95 -13.86 4.82 -3.96
C GLN A 95 -14.07 3.33 -3.68
N ASP A 96 -15.31 2.95 -3.33
CA ASP A 96 -15.70 1.59 -3.02
C ASP A 96 -15.74 0.71 -4.29
N SER A 97 -14.58 0.18 -4.69
CA SER A 97 -14.47 -0.74 -5.82
C SER A 97 -15.06 -2.13 -5.55
N ASN A 98 -15.62 -2.39 -4.37
CA ASN A 98 -16.46 -3.55 -4.16
C ASN A 98 -17.87 -3.36 -4.75
N MET A 99 -18.37 -2.12 -4.74
CA MET A 99 -19.73 -1.79 -5.16
C MET A 99 -19.81 -1.13 -6.54
N MET A 100 -18.73 -0.52 -7.02
CA MET A 100 -18.70 0.21 -8.29
C MET A 100 -17.34 0.14 -8.98
N LEU A 101 -17.24 0.64 -10.22
CA LEU A 101 -15.95 0.87 -10.86
C LEU A 101 -15.30 2.12 -10.28
N SER A 102 -14.15 1.97 -9.63
CA SER A 102 -13.35 3.11 -9.18
C SER A 102 -12.05 3.24 -9.98
N PHE A 103 -11.58 4.48 -10.14
CA PHE A 103 -10.20 4.70 -10.51
C PHE A 103 -9.28 4.29 -9.35
N GLY A 104 -8.04 3.93 -9.68
CA GLY A 104 -7.03 3.59 -8.70
C GLY A 104 -5.87 4.58 -8.69
N ARG A 105 -5.12 4.54 -7.59
CA ARG A 105 -3.81 5.16 -7.42
C ARG A 105 -2.76 4.08 -7.32
N PHE A 106 -1.64 4.29 -7.98
CA PHE A 106 -0.49 3.40 -7.97
C PHE A 106 0.70 4.12 -7.35
N LEU A 107 1.26 3.51 -6.31
CA LEU A 107 2.23 4.13 -5.41
C LEU A 107 3.44 3.22 -5.27
N VAL A 108 4.62 3.81 -5.19
CA VAL A 108 5.85 3.12 -4.81
C VAL A 108 6.41 3.80 -3.58
N TYR A 109 6.64 3.01 -2.54
CA TYR A 109 7.23 3.45 -1.28
C TYR A 109 8.64 2.92 -1.12
N ASP A 110 9.50 3.69 -0.46
CA ASP A 110 10.68 3.14 0.19
C ASP A 110 10.25 2.30 1.40
N ALA A 111 10.68 1.05 1.46
CA ALA A 111 10.25 0.10 2.49
C ALA A 111 10.93 0.32 3.85
N GLN A 112 12.04 1.06 3.92
CA GLN A 112 12.85 1.16 5.15
C GLN A 112 13.37 2.57 5.47
N ASN A 113 13.51 3.46 4.50
CA ASN A 113 13.94 4.83 4.74
C ASN A 113 12.72 5.72 5.01
N PHE A 114 12.32 5.78 6.28
CA PHE A 114 11.15 6.54 6.67
C PHE A 114 11.42 8.04 6.71
N ALA A 115 10.52 8.81 6.11
CA ALA A 115 10.49 10.25 6.27
C ALA A 115 9.83 10.65 7.60
N THR A 116 9.96 11.91 7.99
CA THR A 116 9.31 12.46 9.18
C THR A 116 8.24 13.46 8.75
N ASN A 117 7.03 13.33 9.29
CA ASN A 117 5.95 14.29 9.13
C ASN A 117 6.21 15.56 9.97
N PRO A 118 5.51 16.69 9.69
CA PRO A 118 5.64 17.91 10.49
C PRO A 118 5.32 17.73 11.98
N ASP A 119 4.48 16.76 12.34
CA ASP A 119 4.14 16.41 13.72
C ASP A 119 5.16 15.50 14.41
N GLY A 120 6.26 15.16 13.75
CA GLY A 120 7.31 14.27 14.25
C GLY A 120 7.04 12.78 14.03
N SER A 121 5.84 12.39 13.57
CA SER A 121 5.54 10.99 13.25
C SER A 121 6.37 10.50 12.06
N LYS A 122 6.71 9.20 12.04
CA LYS A 122 7.42 8.58 10.92
C LYS A 122 6.43 8.14 9.86
N ARG A 123 6.80 8.37 8.59
CA ARG A 123 6.00 8.00 7.43
C ARG A 123 6.75 7.14 6.45
N LEU A 124 6.00 6.27 5.77
CA LEU A 124 6.47 5.61 4.55
C LEU A 124 6.67 6.70 3.48
N GLN A 125 7.86 6.76 2.91
CA GLN A 125 8.17 7.74 1.88
C GLN A 125 7.66 7.24 0.53
N VAL A 126 6.70 7.95 -0.07
CA VAL A 126 6.37 7.78 -1.48
C VAL A 126 7.58 8.24 -2.30
N ILE A 127 8.15 7.35 -3.09
CA ILE A 127 9.23 7.64 -4.04
C ILE A 127 8.71 7.79 -5.47
N TRP A 128 7.50 7.28 -5.75
CA TRP A 128 6.80 7.52 -7.00
C TRP A 128 5.29 7.39 -6.84
N ASP A 129 4.54 8.18 -7.59
CA ASP A 129 3.08 8.24 -7.58
C ASP A 129 2.51 8.41 -8.99
N SER A 130 1.54 7.58 -9.37
CA SER A 130 0.90 7.64 -10.68
C SER A 130 0.13 8.95 -10.92
N GLU A 131 -0.32 9.64 -9.87
CA GLU A 131 -0.99 10.93 -10.03
C GLU A 131 -0.08 11.99 -10.69
N ASN A 132 1.23 11.82 -10.62
CA ASN A 132 2.20 12.74 -11.21
C ASN A 132 2.24 12.67 -12.75
N TRP A 133 1.65 11.64 -13.36
CA TRP A 133 1.67 11.44 -14.81
C TRP A 133 0.48 12.06 -15.55
N GLY A 134 -0.49 12.65 -14.84
CA GLY A 134 -1.66 13.26 -15.49
C GLY A 134 -2.81 12.28 -15.78
N PRO A 135 -3.97 12.81 -16.18
CA PRO A 135 -5.22 12.04 -16.29
C PRO A 135 -5.22 10.96 -17.39
N GLU A 136 -4.38 11.09 -18.41
CA GLU A 136 -4.21 10.12 -19.50
C GLU A 136 -3.63 8.78 -19.02
N HIS A 137 -2.97 8.77 -17.86
CA HIS A 137 -2.45 7.58 -17.20
C HIS A 137 -3.38 7.03 -16.11
N ALA A 138 -4.59 7.60 -15.97
CA ALA A 138 -5.58 7.10 -15.04
C ALA A 138 -6.03 5.68 -15.41
N PHE A 139 -6.33 4.86 -14.39
CA PHE A 139 -6.71 3.47 -14.57
C PHE A 139 -7.82 3.05 -13.62
N ARG A 140 -8.61 2.05 -14.04
CA ARG A 140 -9.59 1.39 -13.17
C ARG A 140 -8.90 0.37 -12.26
N HIS A 141 -9.19 0.44 -10.96
CA HIS A 141 -8.54 -0.41 -9.97
C HIS A 141 -8.91 -1.89 -10.18
N PRO A 142 -7.93 -2.80 -10.38
CA PRO A 142 -8.19 -4.22 -10.57
C PRO A 142 -8.35 -4.91 -9.21
N LYS A 143 -9.59 -4.99 -8.71
CA LYS A 143 -9.91 -5.61 -7.41
C LYS A 143 -9.24 -6.99 -7.25
N PHE A 144 -8.67 -7.25 -6.07
CA PHE A 144 -7.98 -8.50 -5.68
C PHE A 144 -6.73 -8.86 -6.50
N ASN A 145 -6.30 -8.02 -7.42
CA ASN A 145 -5.05 -8.19 -8.14
C ASN A 145 -3.96 -7.38 -7.45
N ARG A 146 -2.71 -7.86 -7.50
CA ARG A 146 -1.53 -7.17 -6.96
C ARG A 146 -0.55 -6.87 -8.08
N PRO A 147 0.23 -5.77 -7.99
CA PRO A 147 1.33 -5.58 -8.93
C PRO A 147 2.38 -6.68 -8.71
N ILE A 148 3.17 -7.00 -9.73
CA ILE A 148 4.31 -7.92 -9.62
C ILE A 148 5.57 -7.13 -9.90
N VAL A 149 6.63 -7.35 -9.13
CA VAL A 149 7.95 -6.79 -9.43
C VAL A 149 8.85 -7.94 -9.86
N TRP A 150 9.43 -7.82 -11.05
CA TRP A 150 10.32 -8.84 -11.59
C TRP A 150 11.35 -8.23 -12.52
N ASN A 151 12.61 -8.62 -12.34
CA ASN A 151 13.75 -8.23 -13.19
C ASN A 151 13.80 -6.71 -13.49
N GLY A 152 13.75 -5.90 -12.43
CA GLY A 152 13.82 -4.43 -12.51
C GLY A 152 12.58 -3.74 -13.10
N ARG A 153 11.49 -4.48 -13.32
CA ARG A 153 10.23 -3.95 -13.86
C ARG A 153 9.07 -4.21 -12.93
N ILE A 154 8.06 -3.35 -13.02
CA ILE A 154 6.80 -3.50 -12.30
C ILE A 154 5.69 -3.79 -13.31
N TYR A 155 4.99 -4.90 -13.11
CA TYR A 155 3.88 -5.37 -13.94
C TYR A 155 2.59 -5.09 -13.17
N ARG A 156 1.82 -4.12 -13.65
CA ARG A 156 0.58 -3.69 -13.04
C ARG A 156 -0.59 -4.28 -13.83
N PRO A 157 -1.40 -5.16 -13.23
CA PRO A 157 -2.62 -5.60 -13.87
C PRO A 157 -3.61 -4.44 -13.97
N THR A 158 -4.59 -4.59 -14.85
CA THR A 158 -5.63 -3.58 -15.07
C THR A 158 -7.01 -4.24 -15.12
N TYR A 159 -8.05 -3.46 -14.83
CA TYR A 159 -9.42 -3.96 -14.85
C TYR A 159 -9.87 -4.38 -16.27
N ASP A 160 -9.32 -3.74 -17.31
CA ASP A 160 -9.62 -3.96 -18.73
C ASP A 160 -8.82 -5.11 -19.37
N GLY A 161 -8.06 -5.88 -18.58
CA GLY A 161 -7.41 -7.12 -19.05
C GLY A 161 -6.04 -6.93 -19.71
N ARG A 162 -5.42 -5.74 -19.60
CA ARG A 162 -4.03 -5.49 -19.99
C ARG A 162 -3.07 -5.56 -18.80
N ILE A 163 -1.77 -5.61 -19.09
CA ILE A 163 -0.69 -5.44 -18.12
C ILE A 163 0.12 -4.21 -18.54
N ASP A 164 0.14 -3.20 -17.67
CA ASP A 164 1.02 -2.04 -17.86
C ASP A 164 2.37 -2.35 -17.21
N VAL A 165 3.46 -2.07 -17.94
CA VAL A 165 4.83 -2.37 -17.50
C VAL A 165 5.58 -1.08 -17.26
N TYR A 166 6.10 -0.92 -16.04
CA TYR A 166 6.84 0.24 -15.58
C TYR A 166 8.30 -0.14 -15.37
N GLY A 167 9.20 0.78 -15.72
CA GLY A 167 10.64 0.65 -15.51
C GLY A 167 11.30 2.01 -15.62
N LEU A 168 12.56 2.10 -15.20
CA LEU A 168 13.36 3.29 -15.44
C LEU A 168 13.59 3.45 -16.94
N THR A 169 13.49 4.68 -17.44
CA THR A 169 13.92 5.01 -18.80
C THR A 169 15.44 4.85 -18.84
N SER A 170 15.91 3.92 -19.67
CA SER A 170 17.34 3.74 -19.98
C SER A 170 17.94 4.98 -20.62
#